data_AF-A0A7H8PN56-F1
#
_entry.id   AF-A0A7H8PN56-F1
#
_cell.length_a   1.000
_cell.length_b   1.000
_cell.length_c   1.000
_cell.angle_alpha   90.00
_cell.angle_beta   90.00
_cell.angle_gamma   90.00
#
_symmetry.space_group_name_H-M   'P 1'
#
loop_
_entity.id
_entity.type
_entity.pdbx_description
1 polymer ?
#
loop_
_entity_poly.entity_id
_entity_poly.type
_entity_poly.pdbx_seq_one_letter_code
_entity_poly.pdbx_strand_id
1 'polypeptide(L)' 'MQRSQLLLEKRKQFIKNYVENNSDRQMKVIVEELIERLFISERTIYNILKD' A
#
# COMPACT_ATOMS: atom_id res chain seq x y z
N MET A 1 0.51 -11.15 -20.23
CA MET A 1 -0.73 -11.05 -19.43
C MET A 1 -0.59 -11.59 -18.00
N GLN A 2 0.23 -12.61 -17.70
CA GLN A 2 0.48 -13.06 -16.31
C GLN A 2 1.40 -12.14 -15.47
N ARG A 3 2.34 -11.42 -16.11
CA ARG A 3 3.34 -10.56 -15.44
C ARG A 3 2.73 -9.36 -14.71
N SER A 4 1.64 -8.81 -15.24
CA SER A 4 0.97 -7.63 -14.68
C SER A 4 0.21 -7.94 -13.39
N GLN A 5 -0.37 -9.14 -13.28
CA GLN A 5 -1.04 -9.58 -12.04
C GLN A 5 -0.03 -9.76 -10.90
N LEU A 6 1.11 -10.40 -11.18
CA LEU A 6 2.17 -10.59 -10.19
C LEU A 6 2.72 -9.26 -9.65
N LEU A 7 2.85 -8.25 -10.52
CA LEU A 7 3.30 -6.92 -10.12
C LEU A 7 2.27 -6.21 -9.23
N LEU A 8 0.98 -6.36 -9.54
CA LEU A 8 -0.10 -5.82 -8.70
C LEU A 8 -0.14 -6.51 -7.33
N GLU A 9 0.02 -7.83 -7.28
CA GLU A 9 0.08 -8.57 -6.02
C GLU A 9 1.28 -8.19 -5.17
N LYS A 10 2.47 -8.07 -5.77
CA LYS A 10 3.66 -7.57 -5.06
C LYS A 10 3.45 -6.17 -4.50
N ARG A 11 2.76 -5.30 -5.24
CA ARG A 11 2.43 -3.95 -4.77
C ARG A 11 1.47 -3.99 -3.58
N LYS A 12 0.43 -4.82 -3.64
CA LYS A 12 -0.50 -5.02 -2.51
C LYS A 12 0.23 -5.52 -1.28
N GLN A 13 1.08 -6.53 -1.43
CA GLN A 13 1.88 -7.07 -0.32
C GLN A 13 2.86 -6.04 0.25
N PHE A 14 3.50 -5.25 -0.61
CA PHE A 14 4.38 -4.17 -0.14
C PHE A 14 3.62 -3.18 0.75
N ILE A 15 2.43 -2.75 0.35
CA ILE A 15 1.59 -1.82 1.13
C ILE A 15 1.20 -2.45 2.48
N LYS A 16 0.72 -3.69 2.49
CA LYS A 16 0.32 -4.40 3.72
C LYS A 16 1.50 -4.54 4.68
N ASN A 17 2.64 -5.02 4.19
CA ASN A 17 3.86 -5.17 4.99
C ASN A 17 4.37 -3.83 5.51
N TYR A 18 4.31 -2.76 4.71
CA TYR A 18 4.76 -1.45 5.15
C TYR A 18 3.89 -0.90 6.29
N VAL A 19 2.56 -1.09 6.20
CA VAL A 19 1.63 -0.71 7.28
C VAL A 19 1.87 -1.54 8.54
N GLU A 20 2.03 -2.86 8.43
CA GLU A 20 2.32 -3.72 9.58
C GLU A 20 3.63 -3.34 10.29
N ASN A 21 4.72 -3.16 9.53
CA ASN A 21 6.03 -2.78 10.08
C ASN A 21 6.05 -1.37 10.68
N ASN A 22 5.08 -0.52 10.34
CA ASN A 22 4.95 0.84 10.86
C ASN A 22 3.69 1.00 11.73
N SER A 23 3.10 -0.10 12.23
CA SER A 23 1.85 -0.08 13.01
C SER A 23 1.91 0.79 14.28
N ASP A 24 3.11 1.08 14.78
CA ASP A 24 3.36 2.01 15.89
C ASP A 24 3.14 3.49 15.52
N ARG A 25 3.08 3.82 14.22
CA ARG A 25 2.91 5.19 13.70
C ARG A 25 1.45 5.47 13.36
N GLN A 26 1.09 6.75 13.33
CA GLN A 26 -0.25 7.15 12.91
C GLN A 26 -0.53 6.75 11.46
N MET A 27 -1.67 6.11 11.23
CA MET A 27 -2.11 5.64 9.91
C MET A 27 -2.03 6.72 8.84
N LYS A 28 -2.42 7.96 9.17
CA LYS A 28 -2.39 9.09 8.24
C LYS A 28 -0.98 9.36 7.69
N VAL A 29 0.03 9.31 8.55
CA VAL A 29 1.44 9.53 8.16
C VAL A 29 1.93 8.41 7.25
N ILE A 30 1.61 7.15 7.60
CA ILE A 30 1.98 5.98 6.81
C ILE A 30 1.35 6.05 5.41
N VAL A 31 0.08 6.46 5.35
CA VAL A 31 -0.66 6.61 4.10
C VAL A 31 -0.09 7.74 3.23
N GLU A 32 0.25 8.90 3.80
CA GLU A 32 0.92 9.98 3.05
C GLU A 32 2.26 9.52 2.46
N GLU A 33 3.10 8.82 3.22
CA GLU A 33 4.37 8.29 2.70
C GLU A 33 4.16 7.27 1.56
N LEU A 34 3.13 6.43 1.66
CA LEU A 34 2.78 5.49 0.61
C LEU A 34 2.26 6.19 -0.65
N ILE A 35 1.49 7.29 -0.50
CA ILE A 35 1.04 8.12 -1.62
C ILE A 35 2.26 8.70 -2.35
N GLU A 36 3.21 9.28 -1.61
CA GLU A 36 4.42 9.87 -2.20
C GLU A 36 5.33 8.82 -2.86
N ARG A 37 5.51 7.66 -2.23
CA ARG A 37 6.40 6.61 -2.78
C ARG A 37 5.80 5.85 -3.95
N LEU A 38 4.50 5.56 -3.91
CA LEU A 38 3.85 4.71 -4.89
C LEU A 38 3.07 5.51 -5.93
N PHE A 39 2.89 6.82 -5.76
CA PHE A 39 2.09 7.68 -6.64
C PHE A 39 0.67 7.14 -6.85
N ILE A 40 0.05 6.65 -5.78
CA ILE A 40 -1.33 6.15 -5.78
C ILE A 40 -2.17 6.96 -4.81
N SER A 41 -3.47 7.04 -5.07
CA SER A 41 -4.39 7.78 -4.22
C SER A 41 -4.61 7.09 -2.87
N GLU A 42 -4.93 7.90 -1.86
CA GLU A 42 -5.32 7.46 -0.52
C GLU A 42 -6.41 6.36 -0.55
N ARG A 43 -7.44 6.58 -1.36
CA ARG A 43 -8.55 5.63 -1.57
C ARG A 43 -8.06 4.26 -2.05
N THR A 44 -7.04 4.23 -2.90
CA THR A 44 -6.46 2.98 -3.41
C THR A 44 -5.75 2.23 -2.30
N ILE A 45 -5.01 2.93 -1.44
CA ILE A 45 -4.36 2.32 -0.27
C ILE A 45 -5.40 1.72 0.67
N TYR A 46 -6.42 2.48 1.05
CA TYR A 46 -7.49 1.96 1.91
C TYR A 46 -8.25 0.78 1.29
N ASN A 47 -8.50 0.82 -0.02
CA ASN A 47 -9.09 -0.33 -0.72
C ASN A 47 -8.20 -1.58 -0.64
N ILE A 48 -6.88 -1.43 -0.76
CA ILE A 48 -5.91 -2.54 -0.67
C ILE A 48 -5.81 -3.09 0.76
N LEU A 49 -6.00 -2.24 1.77
CA LEU A 49 -5.96 -2.63 3.18
C LEU A 49 -7.28 -3.24 3.67
N LYS A 50 -8.39 -2.93 3.00
CA LYS A 50 -9.72 -3.48 3.29
C LYS A 50 -9.96 -4.84 2.61
N ASP A 51 -9.25 -5.10 1.52
CA ASP A 51 -9.20 -6.37 0.75
C ASP A 51 -8.34 -7.42 1.47
#